data_AF-C6VXG1-F1
#
_entry.id   AF-C6VXG1-F1
#
_cell.length_a   1.000
_cell.length_b   1.000
_cell.length_c   1.000
_cell.angle_alpha   90.00
_cell.angle_beta   90.00
_cell.angle_gamma   90.00
#
_symmetry.space_group_name_H-M   'P 1'
#
loop_
_entity.id
_entity.type
_entity.pdbx_description
1 polymer ?
#
loop_
_entity_poly.entity_id
_entity_poly.type
_entity_poly.pdbx_seq_one_letter_code
_entity_poly.pdbx_strand_id
1 'polypeptide(L)'
;MRPIAEVVSDNRVRITVPGRGERYDLDVKRVEYSDPLNYKLYGTVGGSLLSVILTSRNGTKGGILQGPERSYEICDLGSDGQLLLPHETDDWKNDFCASGIGSAPPVRPAPAQTEDARQPEANAKVQPCTSGIRVLFLYPNNVSPVSATNHAYNIIDVFNQTVSNSGVAGTALVELAGVVQTTYQPLGGIITSEALNLSNNANAQALRTQHKADLVLLYSWQGYGDFGGVPSPEIYLHPVNARAFAVVSLNGSNIPVIGAHELSHLFGCNHNDDNFGLPYAKGFVFSIFNTLVAKGNAPGSKILYYSNPNKSFNGSVMGDATHNNAKVMNDKAAIVKAFRSEPNVLNGWVNGPYSGYEYQIYTYEAISRCGSPPYTYQWQESTDGINYSGNGTGEFHNVGLYHNGNHQFYLKLKITSSDAQVVETWMQIWVDDDPNEGYRRGQQESDSLSMQSDDFTVVPNPASHSVQLIFNAPTVRELELNVADMAGRTRLPGKRFQCNAGRNVLTLNLSDEGLEPGMYVVTVHHDRQVIRKKILYTPEKSHEDIPLCIAARFVQPCGM
;
A
#
# COMPACT_ATOMS: atom_id res chain seq x y z
N MET A 1 1.68 -8.76 -16.25
CA MET A 1 0.80 -8.58 -15.08
C MET A 1 -0.55 -8.07 -15.52
N ARG A 2 -1.61 -8.82 -15.22
CA ARG A 2 -3.00 -8.38 -15.40
C ARG A 2 -3.38 -7.36 -14.32
N PRO A 3 -4.35 -6.46 -14.55
CA PRO A 3 -4.90 -5.61 -13.49
C PRO A 3 -5.40 -6.44 -12.30
N ILE A 4 -5.16 -5.98 -11.06
CA ILE A 4 -5.55 -6.75 -9.86
C ILE A 4 -7.07 -6.93 -9.75
N ALA A 5 -7.86 -6.00 -10.29
CA ALA A 5 -9.31 -6.08 -10.35
C ALA A 5 -9.84 -7.29 -11.15
N GLU A 6 -9.03 -7.88 -12.03
CA GLU A 6 -9.42 -9.06 -12.81
C GLU A 6 -9.04 -10.38 -12.13
N VAL A 7 -8.21 -10.36 -11.09
CA VAL A 7 -7.54 -11.56 -10.56
C VAL A 7 -7.68 -11.74 -9.04
N VAL A 8 -8.02 -10.69 -8.31
CA VAL A 8 -8.34 -10.77 -6.88
C VAL A 8 -9.76 -11.30 -6.74
N SER A 9 -9.91 -12.40 -6.00
CA SER A 9 -11.20 -12.96 -5.58
C SER A 9 -11.05 -13.40 -4.13
N ASP A 10 -12.01 -13.07 -3.27
CA ASP A 10 -12.06 -13.52 -1.87
C ASP A 10 -10.76 -13.27 -1.09
N ASN A 11 -10.17 -12.08 -1.26
CA ASN A 11 -8.86 -11.70 -0.72
C ASN A 11 -7.73 -12.68 -1.09
N ARG A 12 -7.84 -13.35 -2.23
CA ARG A 12 -6.81 -14.23 -2.76
C ARG A 12 -6.41 -13.85 -4.17
N VAL A 13 -5.14 -14.07 -4.47
CA VAL A 13 -4.59 -13.95 -5.81
C VAL A 13 -3.73 -15.17 -6.09
N ARG A 14 -3.99 -15.84 -7.21
CA ARG A 14 -3.08 -16.88 -7.71
C ARG A 14 -2.02 -16.23 -8.60
N ILE A 15 -0.77 -16.32 -8.19
CA ILE A 15 0.37 -15.89 -9.00
C ILE A 15 1.05 -17.12 -9.63
N THR A 16 1.57 -16.96 -10.84
CA THR A 16 2.36 -17.99 -11.54
C THR A 16 3.67 -17.37 -12.00
N VAL A 17 4.79 -18.01 -11.67
CA VAL A 17 6.11 -17.56 -12.11
C VAL A 17 6.40 -18.11 -13.51
N PRO A 18 6.55 -17.26 -14.54
CA PRO A 18 6.82 -17.71 -15.91
C PRO A 18 8.08 -18.58 -16.00
N GLY A 19 8.04 -19.59 -16.88
CA GLY A 19 9.18 -20.48 -17.14
C GLY A 19 9.47 -21.54 -16.07
N ARG A 20 8.80 -21.50 -14.90
CA ARG A 20 9.02 -22.47 -13.81
C ARG A 20 7.78 -23.29 -13.43
N GLY A 21 6.59 -22.85 -13.82
CA GLY A 21 5.33 -23.55 -13.50
C GLY A 21 4.92 -23.48 -12.03
N GLU A 22 5.71 -22.81 -11.18
CA GLU A 22 5.39 -22.54 -9.78
C GLU A 22 4.15 -21.66 -9.67
N ARG A 23 3.25 -22.05 -8.77
CA ARG A 23 2.00 -21.34 -8.47
C ARG A 23 1.95 -21.05 -6.99
N TYR A 24 1.64 -19.81 -6.64
CA TYR A 24 1.44 -19.41 -5.26
C TYR A 24 0.04 -18.83 -5.09
N ASP A 25 -0.65 -19.30 -4.06
CA ASP A 25 -1.94 -18.74 -3.64
C ASP A 25 -1.66 -17.71 -2.54
N LEU A 26 -1.80 -16.44 -2.90
CA LEU A 26 -1.51 -15.30 -2.07
C LEU A 26 -2.74 -14.97 -1.21
N ASP A 27 -2.58 -14.91 0.10
CA ASP A 27 -3.54 -14.28 0.99
C ASP A 27 -3.26 -12.77 0.98
N VAL A 28 -4.19 -12.01 0.41
CA VAL A 28 -4.09 -10.55 0.29
C VAL A 28 -4.23 -9.95 1.68
N LYS A 29 -3.23 -9.14 2.06
CA LYS A 29 -3.17 -8.48 3.36
C LYS A 29 -3.52 -7.00 3.28
N ARG A 30 -3.28 -6.36 2.14
CA ARG A 30 -3.62 -4.95 1.89
C ARG A 30 -3.81 -4.70 0.40
N VAL A 31 -4.81 -3.88 0.07
CA VAL A 31 -5.07 -3.39 -1.29
C VAL A 31 -5.31 -1.89 -1.25
N GLU A 32 -4.63 -1.17 -2.12
CA GLU A 32 -4.89 0.22 -2.47
C GLU A 32 -5.23 0.22 -3.96
N TYR A 33 -6.46 0.55 -4.31
CA TYR A 33 -6.93 0.50 -5.69
C TYR A 33 -7.64 1.80 -6.03
N SER A 34 -7.11 2.52 -7.03
CA SER A 34 -7.77 3.67 -7.64
C SER A 34 -8.43 3.27 -8.95
N ASP A 35 -7.68 2.62 -9.82
CA ASP A 35 -8.10 2.21 -11.15
C ASP A 35 -7.14 1.12 -11.71
N PRO A 36 -7.40 0.52 -12.89
CA PRO A 36 -6.54 -0.53 -13.45
C PRO A 36 -5.08 -0.13 -13.74
N LEU A 37 -4.78 1.17 -13.77
CA LEU A 37 -3.46 1.73 -13.99
C LEU A 37 -2.78 2.19 -12.68
N ASN A 38 -3.54 2.31 -11.59
CA ASN A 38 -3.10 2.83 -10.31
C ASN A 38 -3.54 1.93 -9.14
N TYR A 39 -2.64 1.06 -8.70
CA TYR A 39 -2.90 0.16 -7.58
C TYR A 39 -1.63 -0.29 -6.86
N LYS A 40 -1.80 -0.75 -5.62
CA LYS A 40 -0.83 -1.51 -4.85
C LYS A 40 -1.52 -2.66 -4.14
N LEU A 41 -0.93 -3.84 -4.25
CA LEU A 41 -1.38 -5.04 -3.56
C LEU A 41 -0.20 -5.59 -2.75
N TYR A 42 -0.45 -5.91 -1.50
CA TYR A 42 0.46 -6.66 -0.65
C TYR A 42 -0.22 -7.91 -0.12
N GLY A 43 0.48 -9.03 -0.14
CA GLY A 43 0.01 -10.28 0.42
C GLY A 43 1.14 -11.19 0.86
N THR A 44 0.74 -12.30 1.48
CA THR A 44 1.64 -13.37 1.93
C THR A 44 1.09 -14.72 1.51
N VAL A 45 1.93 -15.70 1.23
CA VAL A 45 1.48 -17.01 0.75
C VAL A 45 1.36 -17.98 1.92
N GLY A 46 0.18 -18.12 2.54
CA GLY A 46 -0.09 -19.10 3.61
C GLY A 46 0.98 -19.15 4.72
N GLY A 47 1.36 -20.36 5.14
CA GLY A 47 2.49 -20.60 6.07
C GLY A 47 3.88 -20.48 5.42
N SER A 48 3.95 -20.18 4.12
CA SER A 48 5.21 -19.84 3.46
C SER A 48 5.52 -18.36 3.69
N LEU A 49 6.80 -18.05 3.83
CA LEU A 49 7.23 -16.72 4.27
C LEU A 49 7.47 -15.79 3.09
N LEU A 50 6.87 -16.13 1.96
CA LEU A 50 6.88 -15.37 0.73
C LEU A 50 5.94 -14.17 0.89
N SER A 51 6.52 -12.98 0.83
CA SER A 51 5.82 -11.70 0.77
C SER A 51 5.76 -11.24 -0.68
N VAL A 52 4.61 -10.75 -1.13
CA VAL A 52 4.44 -10.25 -2.49
C VAL A 52 3.92 -8.83 -2.46
N ILE A 53 4.58 -7.95 -3.20
CA ILE A 53 4.11 -6.60 -3.51
C ILE A 53 3.93 -6.50 -5.02
N LEU A 54 2.75 -6.10 -5.47
CA LEU A 54 2.45 -5.81 -6.88
C LEU A 54 1.94 -4.38 -6.99
N THR A 55 2.51 -3.59 -7.89
CA THR A 55 2.11 -2.20 -8.08
C THR A 55 1.89 -1.85 -9.54
N SER A 56 1.03 -0.86 -9.76
CA SER A 56 0.90 -0.13 -11.01
C SER A 56 0.78 1.35 -10.70
N ARG A 57 1.58 2.18 -11.36
CA ARG A 57 1.57 3.65 -11.24
C ARG A 57 1.47 4.25 -12.62
N ASN A 58 0.33 4.86 -12.95
CA ASN A 58 0.04 5.36 -14.30
C ASN A 58 0.32 4.30 -15.38
N GLY A 59 -0.03 3.04 -15.09
CA GLY A 59 0.17 1.89 -15.96
C GLY A 59 1.55 1.26 -15.89
N THR A 60 2.53 1.92 -15.27
CA THR A 60 3.88 1.36 -15.06
C THR A 60 3.82 0.30 -13.97
N LYS A 61 4.14 -0.95 -14.30
CA LYS A 61 3.98 -2.12 -13.41
C LYS A 61 5.28 -2.51 -12.73
N GLY A 62 5.25 -2.61 -11.42
CA GLY A 62 6.39 -3.01 -10.61
C GLY A 62 5.99 -3.99 -9.52
N GLY A 63 6.95 -4.33 -8.68
CA GLY A 63 6.70 -5.22 -7.56
C GLY A 63 7.89 -6.07 -7.18
N ILE A 64 7.71 -6.81 -6.11
CA ILE A 64 8.67 -7.78 -5.61
C ILE A 64 7.97 -9.05 -5.12
N LEU A 65 8.65 -10.18 -5.26
CA LEU A 65 8.34 -11.41 -4.55
C LEU A 65 9.54 -11.67 -3.64
N GLN A 66 9.35 -11.64 -2.33
CA GLN A 66 10.43 -11.76 -1.35
C GLN A 66 10.22 -13.01 -0.50
N GLY A 67 11.12 -13.99 -0.63
CA GLY A 67 11.05 -15.24 0.12
C GLY A 67 12.42 -15.81 0.46
N PRO A 68 12.47 -16.77 1.40
CA PRO A 68 13.72 -17.36 1.90
C PRO A 68 14.50 -18.14 0.83
N GLU A 69 13.80 -18.82 -0.07
CA GLU A 69 14.45 -19.62 -1.12
C GLU A 69 14.71 -18.81 -2.38
N ARG A 70 13.83 -17.86 -2.70
CA ARG A 70 13.87 -17.09 -3.95
C ARG A 70 13.24 -15.74 -3.75
N SER A 71 13.85 -14.75 -4.40
CA SER A 71 13.27 -13.42 -4.50
C SER A 71 13.29 -12.96 -5.96
N TYR A 72 12.33 -12.12 -6.32
CA TYR A 72 12.21 -11.56 -7.65
C TYR A 72 11.87 -10.08 -7.57
N GLU A 73 12.45 -9.31 -8.48
CA GLU A 73 12.02 -7.95 -8.77
C GLU A 73 11.25 -7.94 -10.09
N ILE A 74 10.16 -7.18 -10.14
CA ILE A 74 9.39 -6.93 -11.35
C ILE A 74 9.71 -5.51 -11.83
N CYS A 75 10.17 -5.43 -13.07
CA CYS A 75 10.49 -4.17 -13.74
C CYS A 75 9.64 -4.00 -14.99
N ASP A 76 9.12 -2.80 -15.21
CA ASP A 76 8.44 -2.43 -16.44
C ASP A 76 9.45 -2.00 -17.51
N LEU A 77 9.31 -2.54 -18.72
CA LEU A 77 10.04 -2.12 -19.91
C LEU A 77 9.13 -1.36 -20.89
N GLY A 78 7.91 -0.99 -20.46
CA GLY A 78 6.94 -0.27 -21.28
C GLY A 78 6.33 -1.17 -22.34
N SER A 79 6.42 -0.76 -23.61
CA SER A 79 5.92 -1.56 -24.75
C SER A 79 6.61 -2.91 -24.89
N ASP A 80 7.83 -3.04 -24.36
CA ASP A 80 8.66 -4.24 -24.48
C ASP A 80 8.29 -5.30 -23.43
N GLY A 81 7.30 -5.01 -22.57
CA GLY A 81 6.74 -5.94 -21.59
C GLY A 81 7.25 -5.72 -20.18
N GLN A 82 7.17 -6.76 -19.34
CA GLN A 82 7.75 -6.76 -18.01
C GLN A 82 8.89 -7.77 -17.92
N LEU A 83 9.92 -7.40 -17.16
CA LEU A 83 11.01 -8.27 -16.80
C LEU A 83 10.80 -8.77 -15.37
N LEU A 84 10.95 -10.08 -15.18
CA LEU A 84 11.04 -10.69 -13.86
C LEU A 84 12.51 -11.02 -13.61
N LEU A 85 13.15 -10.24 -12.75
CA LEU A 85 14.56 -10.40 -12.40
C LEU A 85 14.68 -11.37 -11.22
N PRO A 86 15.22 -12.59 -11.41
CA PRO A 86 15.50 -13.48 -10.29
C PRO A 86 16.67 -12.94 -9.48
N HIS A 87 16.53 -13.05 -8.17
CA HIS A 87 17.64 -12.96 -7.24
C HIS A 87 17.84 -14.36 -6.69
N GLU A 88 18.85 -15.05 -7.23
CA GLU A 88 19.26 -16.33 -6.67
C GLU A 88 19.85 -16.07 -5.29
N THR A 89 19.60 -17.00 -4.38
CA THR A 89 20.30 -17.07 -3.12
C THR A 89 21.73 -17.51 -3.41
N ASP A 90 22.59 -16.61 -3.87
CA ASP A 90 23.99 -16.93 -4.02
C ASP A 90 24.56 -17.22 -2.62
N ASP A 91 24.76 -18.51 -2.36
CA ASP A 91 25.13 -19.15 -1.09
C ASP A 91 26.47 -18.67 -0.46
N TRP A 92 27.04 -17.54 -0.87
CA TRP A 92 28.46 -17.23 -0.59
C TRP A 92 28.84 -15.78 -0.27
N LYS A 93 27.90 -14.86 0.00
CA LYS A 93 28.26 -13.49 0.41
C LYS A 93 27.61 -13.10 1.74
N ASN A 94 28.42 -13.09 2.80
CA ASN A 94 28.01 -12.89 4.18
C ASN A 94 27.79 -11.42 4.59
N ASP A 95 27.99 -10.44 3.71
CA ASP A 95 27.79 -9.02 4.04
C ASP A 95 26.95 -8.32 2.95
N PHE A 96 25.69 -8.05 3.30
CA PHE A 96 24.69 -7.41 2.43
C PHE A 96 24.84 -5.87 2.39
N CYS A 97 25.51 -5.28 3.38
CA CYS A 97 25.63 -3.84 3.58
C CYS A 97 26.90 -3.49 4.38
N ALA A 98 27.52 -2.34 4.05
CA ALA A 98 28.58 -1.72 4.83
C ALA A 98 28.00 -0.92 6.01
N SER A 99 27.73 -1.56 7.13
CA SER A 99 27.89 -0.87 8.42
C SER A 99 28.54 -1.75 9.48
N GLY A 100 29.56 -2.50 9.04
CA GLY A 100 30.56 -3.10 9.92
C GLY A 100 31.54 -2.03 10.44
N ILE A 101 31.13 -1.28 11.46
CA ILE A 101 32.12 -0.78 12.41
C ILE A 101 32.49 -1.99 13.27
N GLY A 102 33.62 -2.61 12.95
CA GLY A 102 34.20 -3.63 13.81
C GLY A 102 34.39 -3.05 15.21
N SER A 103 33.59 -3.51 16.17
CA SER A 103 33.77 -3.30 17.62
C SER A 103 34.46 -1.98 18.00
N ALA A 104 33.78 -0.85 17.78
CA ALA A 104 34.24 0.41 18.33
C ALA A 104 34.16 0.37 19.88
N PRO A 105 35.15 0.94 20.59
CA PRO A 105 35.12 1.00 22.05
C PRO A 105 33.90 1.81 22.52
N PRO A 106 33.37 1.54 23.73
CA PRO A 106 32.19 2.21 24.25
C PRO A 106 32.40 3.73 24.24
N VAL A 107 31.63 4.42 23.40
CA VAL A 107 31.60 5.87 23.37
C VAL A 107 31.05 6.33 24.72
N ARG A 108 31.91 7.00 25.51
CA ARG A 108 31.48 7.68 26.73
C ARG A 108 30.38 8.69 26.36
N PRO A 109 29.35 8.86 27.20
CA PRO A 109 28.34 9.89 26.96
C PRO A 109 29.06 11.22 26.75
N ALA A 110 28.82 11.86 25.60
CA ALA A 110 29.29 13.22 25.41
C ALA A 110 28.71 14.07 26.56
N PRO A 111 29.53 14.93 27.20
CA PRO A 111 29.01 15.86 28.20
C PRO A 111 27.88 16.67 27.55
N ALA A 112 26.78 16.82 28.28
CA ALA A 112 25.62 17.58 27.85
C ALA A 112 26.10 18.91 27.26
N GLN A 113 25.87 19.11 25.96
CA GLN A 113 26.19 20.38 25.34
C GLN A 113 25.35 21.44 26.04
N THR A 114 26.04 22.39 26.66
CA THR A 114 25.47 23.61 27.23
C THR A 114 24.59 24.28 26.19
N GLU A 115 23.36 24.65 26.57
CA GLU A 115 22.30 25.13 25.68
C GLU A 115 22.60 26.39 24.85
N ASP A 116 23.77 27.01 25.00
CA ASP A 116 24.12 28.29 24.39
C ASP A 116 25.25 28.15 23.36
N ALA A 117 24.86 27.83 22.12
CA ALA A 117 25.46 28.32 20.86
C ALA A 117 24.67 27.74 19.67
N ARG A 118 23.38 28.06 19.57
CA ARG A 118 22.53 27.61 18.45
C ARG A 118 22.91 28.39 17.18
N GLN A 119 23.67 27.77 16.27
CA GLN A 119 23.84 28.31 14.93
C GLN A 119 22.49 28.32 14.17
N PRO A 120 22.19 29.35 13.36
CA PRO A 120 20.87 29.55 12.74
C PRO A 120 20.36 28.44 11.81
N GLU A 121 21.18 27.44 11.47
CA GLU A 121 20.85 26.36 10.52
C GLU A 121 20.91 24.95 11.13
N ALA A 122 21.18 24.82 12.44
CA ALA A 122 21.55 23.54 13.01
C ALA A 122 20.39 22.62 13.40
N ASN A 123 19.15 23.09 13.65
CA ASN A 123 18.00 22.22 13.93
C ASN A 123 16.67 22.97 13.73
N ALA A 124 15.83 22.44 12.83
CA ALA A 124 14.39 22.66 12.61
C ALA A 124 13.79 24.07 12.83
N LYS A 125 13.28 24.69 11.77
CA LYS A 125 12.30 25.79 11.88
C LYS A 125 10.98 25.44 11.18
N VAL A 126 9.95 25.34 12.03
CA VAL A 126 8.54 25.74 11.89
C VAL A 126 7.71 25.09 10.77
N GLN A 127 6.74 24.26 11.19
CA GLN A 127 5.57 23.85 10.40
C GLN A 127 4.79 25.08 9.89
N PRO A 128 4.40 25.10 8.61
CA PRO A 128 3.17 24.41 8.26
C PRO A 128 3.36 23.48 7.07
N CYS A 129 2.60 22.39 7.13
CA CYS A 129 2.28 21.54 6.01
C CYS A 129 3.29 20.51 5.53
N THR A 130 3.46 19.48 6.35
CA THR A 130 4.35 18.37 6.04
C THR A 130 3.68 17.33 5.12
N SER A 131 4.18 17.16 3.89
CA SER A 131 3.82 16.04 2.98
C SER A 131 4.56 14.77 3.43
N GLY A 132 4.70 13.70 2.65
CA GLY A 132 5.48 12.53 3.08
C GLY A 132 6.98 12.87 3.27
N ILE A 133 7.80 11.93 3.74
CA ILE A 133 9.27 12.10 3.70
C ILE A 133 9.72 11.91 2.26
N ARG A 134 10.35 12.93 1.65
CA ARG A 134 10.61 12.96 0.20
C ARG A 134 11.98 12.40 -0.15
N VAL A 135 12.02 11.38 -1.00
CA VAL A 135 13.26 10.68 -1.40
C VAL A 135 13.60 10.98 -2.86
N LEU A 136 14.80 11.53 -3.08
CA LEU A 136 15.35 11.73 -4.42
C LEU A 136 16.28 10.57 -4.78
N PHE A 137 16.05 9.97 -5.94
CA PHE A 137 16.92 8.95 -6.49
C PHE A 137 17.82 9.58 -7.56
N LEU A 138 19.12 9.44 -7.37
CA LEU A 138 20.14 9.90 -8.31
C LEU A 138 20.70 8.71 -9.09
N TYR A 139 20.97 8.90 -10.38
CA TYR A 139 21.64 7.90 -11.19
C TYR A 139 22.70 8.53 -12.10
N PRO A 140 23.89 7.90 -12.25
CA PRO A 140 24.93 8.35 -13.16
C PRO A 140 24.60 8.00 -14.62
N ASN A 141 25.34 8.58 -15.57
CA ASN A 141 25.11 8.44 -17.02
C ASN A 141 25.14 6.99 -17.55
N ASN A 142 25.76 6.06 -16.83
CA ASN A 142 25.82 4.65 -17.18
C ASN A 142 24.66 3.81 -16.62
N VAL A 143 23.66 4.46 -16.02
CA VAL A 143 22.41 3.82 -15.55
C VAL A 143 21.27 4.31 -16.43
N SER A 144 20.45 3.37 -16.93
CA SER A 144 19.26 3.72 -17.70
C SER A 144 18.20 4.39 -16.81
N PRO A 145 17.53 5.47 -17.26
CA PRO A 145 16.42 6.09 -16.52
C PRO A 145 15.28 5.10 -16.24
N VAL A 146 15.04 4.14 -17.13
CA VAL A 146 14.01 3.11 -16.96
C VAL A 146 14.36 2.19 -15.78
N SER A 147 15.60 1.71 -15.70
CA SER A 147 16.07 0.89 -14.57
C SER A 147 16.04 1.69 -13.26
N ALA A 148 16.55 2.92 -13.27
CA ALA A 148 16.54 3.79 -12.09
C ALA A 148 15.11 4.03 -11.55
N THR A 149 14.14 4.23 -12.45
CA THR A 149 12.74 4.46 -12.09
C THR A 149 12.08 3.22 -11.51
N ASN A 150 12.30 2.05 -12.11
CA ASN A 150 11.79 0.77 -11.58
C ASN A 150 12.31 0.51 -10.16
N HIS A 151 13.62 0.62 -9.94
CA HIS A 151 14.22 0.44 -8.62
C HIS A 151 13.70 1.48 -7.62
N ALA A 152 13.52 2.74 -8.03
CA ALA A 152 13.04 3.79 -7.12
C ALA A 152 11.63 3.48 -6.59
N TYR A 153 10.73 3.07 -7.48
CA TYR A 153 9.38 2.66 -7.10
C TYR A 153 9.38 1.42 -6.21
N ASN A 154 10.16 0.40 -6.56
CA ASN A 154 10.22 -0.83 -5.77
C ASN A 154 10.85 -0.58 -4.39
N ILE A 155 11.88 0.27 -4.26
CA ILE A 155 12.49 0.67 -2.97
C ILE A 155 11.45 1.36 -2.08
N ILE A 156 10.73 2.36 -2.61
CA ILE A 156 9.66 3.05 -1.87
C ILE A 156 8.60 2.05 -1.41
N ASP A 157 8.23 1.11 -2.27
CA ASP A 157 7.22 0.10 -1.94
C ASP A 157 7.66 -0.83 -0.82
N VAL A 158 8.89 -1.34 -0.87
CA VAL A 158 9.50 -2.17 0.17
C VAL A 158 9.60 -1.41 1.48
N PHE A 159 10.08 -0.17 1.44
CA PHE A 159 10.24 0.66 2.63
C PHE A 159 8.89 0.92 3.31
N ASN A 160 7.90 1.41 2.55
CA ASN A 160 6.58 1.74 3.08
C ASN A 160 5.81 0.50 3.55
N GLN A 161 6.00 -0.63 2.87
CA GLN A 161 5.42 -1.90 3.32
C GLN A 161 6.07 -2.36 4.63
N THR A 162 7.38 -2.19 4.77
CA THR A 162 8.10 -2.51 6.01
C THR A 162 7.64 -1.63 7.18
N VAL A 163 7.48 -0.32 6.97
CA VAL A 163 6.90 0.61 7.95
C VAL A 163 5.51 0.10 8.40
N SER A 164 4.64 -0.19 7.45
CA SER A 164 3.25 -0.62 7.71
C SER A 164 3.20 -1.95 8.46
N ASN A 165 3.93 -2.96 7.98
CA ASN A 165 4.03 -4.29 8.59
C ASN A 165 4.52 -4.22 10.05
N SER A 166 5.41 -3.27 10.33
CA SER A 166 6.02 -3.10 11.65
C SER A 166 5.14 -2.37 12.67
N GLY A 167 3.94 -1.90 12.26
CA GLY A 167 3.08 -1.07 13.12
C GLY A 167 3.69 0.29 13.45
N VAL A 168 4.54 0.82 12.56
CA VAL A 168 5.11 2.17 12.67
C VAL A 168 4.07 3.17 12.15
N ALA A 169 4.01 4.36 12.76
CA ALA A 169 3.06 5.39 12.36
C ALA A 169 3.30 5.83 10.90
N GLY A 170 2.21 6.19 10.21
CA GLY A 170 2.26 6.65 8.80
C GLY A 170 3.13 7.90 8.57
N THR A 171 3.50 8.62 9.63
CA THR A 171 4.45 9.75 9.57
C THR A 171 5.85 9.35 9.11
N ALA A 172 6.20 8.06 9.19
CA ALA A 172 7.47 7.51 8.71
C ALA A 172 7.43 7.04 7.24
N LEU A 173 6.28 7.12 6.56
CA LEU A 173 6.18 6.75 5.15
C LEU A 173 6.95 7.74 4.26
N VAL A 174 7.55 7.21 3.20
CA VAL A 174 8.31 7.97 2.21
C VAL A 174 7.56 8.09 0.89
N GLU A 175 7.85 9.15 0.14
CA GLU A 175 7.30 9.41 -1.19
C GLU A 175 8.42 9.84 -2.16
N LEU A 176 8.16 9.72 -3.46
CA LEU A 176 9.14 10.03 -4.49
C LEU A 176 9.27 11.55 -4.68
N ALA A 177 10.46 12.10 -4.46
CA ALA A 177 10.81 13.48 -4.83
C ALA A 177 11.22 13.61 -6.31
N GLY A 178 11.77 12.54 -6.87
CA GLY A 178 12.19 12.45 -8.27
C GLY A 178 13.19 11.33 -8.52
N VAL A 179 13.40 11.02 -9.79
CA VAL A 179 14.46 10.13 -10.29
C VAL A 179 15.25 10.92 -11.32
N VAL A 180 16.49 11.29 -11.00
CA VAL A 180 17.21 12.33 -11.75
C VAL A 180 18.64 11.90 -12.03
N GLN A 181 19.09 12.19 -13.26
CA GLN A 181 20.46 11.96 -13.66
C GLN A 181 21.39 12.95 -12.96
N THR A 182 22.51 12.48 -12.42
CA THR A 182 23.54 13.33 -11.84
C THR A 182 24.81 13.30 -12.67
N THR A 183 25.57 14.39 -12.63
CA THR A 183 26.92 14.45 -13.20
C THR A 183 27.98 13.88 -12.24
N TYR A 184 27.61 13.61 -10.99
CA TYR A 184 28.48 12.95 -10.01
C TYR A 184 28.97 11.61 -10.55
N GLN A 185 30.28 11.41 -10.52
CA GLN A 185 30.92 10.17 -10.93
C GLN A 185 31.35 9.41 -9.67
N PRO A 186 30.72 8.26 -9.35
CA PRO A 186 31.11 7.49 -8.19
C PRO A 186 32.54 6.96 -8.37
N LEU A 187 33.31 6.95 -7.28
CA LEU A 187 34.75 6.62 -7.28
C LEU A 187 35.01 5.12 -7.08
N GLY A 188 34.06 4.38 -6.50
CA GLY A 188 34.24 2.97 -6.10
C GLY A 188 34.94 2.82 -4.75
N GLY A 189 35.32 1.59 -4.40
CA GLY A 189 36.06 1.30 -3.15
C GLY A 189 35.16 1.11 -1.93
N ILE A 190 35.26 2.00 -0.94
CA ILE A 190 34.47 1.90 0.31
C ILE A 190 33.17 2.70 0.16
N ILE A 191 32.04 2.01 0.18
CA ILE A 191 30.72 2.61 -0.11
C ILE A 191 30.27 3.65 0.94
N THR A 192 30.70 3.54 2.21
CA THR A 192 30.41 4.57 3.23
C THR A 192 31.18 5.87 2.98
N SER A 193 32.40 5.77 2.45
CA SER A 193 33.19 6.93 2.00
C SER A 193 32.60 7.54 0.72
N GLU A 194 32.08 6.71 -0.18
CA GLU A 194 31.32 7.16 -1.35
C GLU A 194 30.07 7.97 -0.92
N ALA A 195 29.29 7.45 0.02
CA ALA A 195 28.11 8.16 0.53
C ALA A 195 28.48 9.49 1.20
N LEU A 196 29.61 9.55 1.92
CA LEU A 196 30.14 10.80 2.46
C LEU A 196 30.54 11.78 1.35
N ASN A 197 31.26 11.32 0.33
CA ASN A 197 31.67 12.13 -0.82
C ASN A 197 30.47 12.69 -1.59
N LEU A 198 29.46 11.86 -1.84
CA LEU A 198 28.19 12.26 -2.42
C LEU A 198 27.52 13.36 -1.57
N SER A 199 27.48 13.19 -0.25
CA SER A 199 26.88 14.20 0.64
C SER A 199 27.64 15.52 0.65
N ASN A 200 28.93 15.54 0.30
CA ASN A 200 29.72 16.76 0.16
C ASN A 200 29.70 17.34 -1.26
N ASN A 201 29.12 16.63 -2.24
CA ASN A 201 29.14 17.05 -3.63
C ASN A 201 28.12 18.18 -3.88
N ALA A 202 28.60 19.29 -4.43
CA ALA A 202 27.78 20.48 -4.69
C ALA A 202 26.63 20.21 -5.70
N ASN A 203 26.85 19.38 -6.73
CA ASN A 203 25.80 19.04 -7.70
C ASN A 203 24.71 18.18 -7.05
N ALA A 204 25.08 17.16 -6.27
CA ALA A 204 24.10 16.34 -5.55
C ALA A 204 23.29 17.16 -4.54
N GLN A 205 23.93 18.08 -3.82
CA GLN A 205 23.25 19.00 -2.90
C GLN A 205 22.31 19.98 -3.63
N ALA A 206 22.72 20.48 -4.79
CA ALA A 206 21.87 21.34 -5.62
C ALA A 206 20.63 20.58 -6.13
N LEU A 207 20.79 19.36 -6.64
CA LEU A 207 19.68 18.50 -7.06
C LEU A 207 18.74 18.18 -5.90
N ARG A 208 19.28 17.81 -4.74
CA ARG A 208 18.48 17.60 -3.52
C ARG A 208 17.65 18.83 -3.16
N THR A 209 18.24 20.02 -3.26
CA THR A 209 17.55 21.29 -2.95
C THR A 209 16.48 21.62 -3.98
N GLN A 210 16.79 21.46 -5.28
CA GLN A 210 15.86 21.67 -6.39
C GLN A 210 14.61 20.79 -6.28
N HIS A 211 14.80 19.52 -5.94
CA HIS A 211 13.72 18.55 -5.73
C HIS A 211 13.15 18.59 -4.31
N LYS A 212 13.66 19.51 -3.46
CA LYS A 212 13.27 19.70 -2.07
C LYS A 212 13.30 18.38 -1.27
N ALA A 213 14.22 17.47 -1.56
CA ALA A 213 14.21 16.12 -1.00
C ALA A 213 14.83 16.05 0.40
N ASP A 214 14.19 15.30 1.29
CA ASP A 214 14.66 15.04 2.65
C ASP A 214 15.78 14.01 2.65
N LEU A 215 15.65 12.96 1.84
CA LEU A 215 16.62 11.88 1.69
C LEU A 215 17.08 11.78 0.23
N VAL A 216 18.31 11.30 0.03
CA VAL A 216 18.86 11.04 -1.30
C VAL A 216 19.46 9.65 -1.36
N LEU A 217 19.22 8.92 -2.46
CA LEU A 217 19.84 7.64 -2.73
C LEU A 217 20.49 7.66 -4.11
N LEU A 218 21.77 7.35 -4.21
CA LEU A 218 22.50 7.20 -5.46
C LEU A 218 22.61 5.74 -5.87
N TYR A 219 22.25 5.43 -7.11
CA TYR A 219 22.60 4.16 -7.74
C TYR A 219 24.02 4.20 -8.31
N SER A 220 24.77 3.12 -8.16
CA SER A 220 26.14 3.04 -8.69
C SER A 220 26.46 1.65 -9.24
N TRP A 221 27.08 1.60 -10.43
CA TRP A 221 27.65 0.38 -11.01
C TRP A 221 29.10 0.11 -10.57
N GLN A 222 29.69 0.98 -9.75
CA GLN A 222 31.08 0.82 -9.35
C GLN A 222 31.28 -0.43 -8.45
N GLY A 223 32.51 -0.94 -8.48
CA GLY A 223 32.93 -2.03 -7.61
C GLY A 223 33.16 -1.51 -6.19
N TYR A 224 32.33 -1.97 -5.26
CA TYR A 224 32.47 -1.74 -3.82
C TYR A 224 32.66 -3.07 -3.10
N GLY A 225 33.21 -3.02 -1.89
CA GLY A 225 33.24 -4.18 -0.99
C GLY A 225 31.85 -4.64 -0.55
N ASP A 226 30.89 -3.72 -0.54
CA ASP A 226 29.53 -3.91 -0.02
C ASP A 226 28.47 -3.37 -1.00
N PHE A 227 27.21 -3.77 -0.83
CA PHE A 227 26.15 -3.41 -1.79
C PHE A 227 25.36 -2.16 -1.42
N GLY A 228 25.48 -1.67 -0.20
CA GLY A 228 24.82 -0.46 0.26
C GLY A 228 25.64 0.25 1.35
N GLY A 229 25.45 1.56 1.47
CA GLY A 229 26.01 2.30 2.60
C GLY A 229 25.53 3.74 2.72
N VAL A 230 25.73 4.26 3.94
CA VAL A 230 25.48 5.65 4.35
C VAL A 230 26.78 6.29 4.89
N PRO A 231 26.86 7.62 5.04
CA PRO A 231 27.99 8.25 5.73
C PRO A 231 28.18 7.66 7.13
N SER A 232 29.42 7.33 7.47
CA SER A 232 29.75 6.58 8.70
C SER A 232 29.12 7.19 9.96
N PRO A 233 28.39 6.39 10.76
CA PRO A 233 27.71 6.86 11.95
C PRO A 233 28.64 7.11 13.15
N GLU A 234 29.90 6.63 13.12
CA GLU A 234 30.94 7.00 14.09
C GLU A 234 31.21 8.51 14.13
N ILE A 235 30.96 9.18 13.01
CA ILE A 235 31.14 10.62 12.86
C ILE A 235 29.79 11.34 13.07
N TYR A 236 28.66 10.65 12.88
CA TYR A 236 27.32 11.25 12.85
C TYR A 236 26.23 10.34 13.44
N LEU A 237 25.60 10.78 14.52
CA LEU A 237 24.39 10.15 15.04
C LEU A 237 23.19 10.53 14.16
N HIS A 238 22.87 9.69 13.17
CA HIS A 238 21.70 9.87 12.30
C HIS A 238 20.40 9.97 13.12
N PRO A 239 19.40 10.74 12.65
CA PRO A 239 19.34 11.44 11.36
C PRO A 239 20.10 12.79 11.39
N VAL A 240 20.90 13.07 10.34
CA VAL A 240 21.59 14.36 10.17
C VAL A 240 21.30 14.95 8.79
N ASN A 241 20.73 16.15 8.74
CA ASN A 241 20.27 16.78 7.50
C ASN A 241 21.35 16.81 6.41
N ALA A 242 22.55 17.33 6.72
CA ALA A 242 23.65 17.44 5.76
C ALA A 242 24.19 16.08 5.26
N ARG A 243 23.86 14.97 5.95
CA ARG A 243 24.37 13.62 5.68
C ARG A 243 23.27 12.62 5.29
N ALA A 244 22.07 13.10 4.96
CA ALA A 244 20.94 12.27 4.55
C ALA A 244 21.06 11.73 3.11
N PHE A 245 22.15 11.01 2.85
CA PHE A 245 22.51 10.45 1.55
C PHE A 245 22.88 8.97 1.72
N ALA A 246 22.42 8.13 0.82
CA ALA A 246 22.76 6.72 0.74
C ALA A 246 23.31 6.39 -0.66
N VAL A 247 24.07 5.30 -0.75
CA VAL A 247 24.53 4.74 -2.02
C VAL A 247 24.13 3.27 -2.06
N VAL A 248 23.61 2.83 -3.21
CA VAL A 248 23.31 1.43 -3.49
C VAL A 248 24.04 0.99 -4.74
N SER A 249 24.76 -0.12 -4.63
CA SER A 249 25.42 -0.77 -5.76
C SER A 249 24.41 -1.57 -6.57
N LEU A 250 24.34 -1.30 -7.87
CA LEU A 250 23.54 -2.08 -8.82
C LEU A 250 24.16 -3.45 -9.14
N ASN A 251 25.37 -3.72 -8.65
CA ASN A 251 25.97 -5.07 -8.66
C ASN A 251 25.38 -5.97 -7.56
N GLY A 252 24.55 -5.44 -6.67
CA GLY A 252 23.89 -6.19 -5.62
C GLY A 252 22.70 -6.99 -6.13
N SER A 253 22.46 -8.13 -5.48
CA SER A 253 21.19 -8.85 -5.62
C SER A 253 20.11 -8.13 -4.81
N ASN A 254 18.88 -8.04 -5.32
CA ASN A 254 17.72 -7.51 -4.60
C ASN A 254 17.86 -6.03 -4.19
N ILE A 255 18.09 -5.17 -5.19
CA ILE A 255 18.22 -3.72 -5.06
C ILE A 255 17.08 -3.06 -4.26
N PRO A 256 15.79 -3.46 -4.39
CA PRO A 256 14.71 -2.87 -3.60
C PRO A 256 14.88 -3.02 -2.09
N VAL A 257 15.33 -4.21 -1.65
CA VAL A 257 15.56 -4.50 -0.24
C VAL A 257 16.80 -3.79 0.28
N ILE A 258 17.89 -3.74 -0.51
CA ILE A 258 19.10 -2.98 -0.16
C ILE A 258 18.75 -1.50 -0.02
N GLY A 259 18.06 -0.91 -1.00
CA GLY A 259 17.73 0.51 -0.95
C GLY A 259 16.83 0.87 0.23
N ALA A 260 15.84 0.03 0.55
CA ALA A 260 15.01 0.25 1.74
C ALA A 260 15.82 0.13 3.04
N HIS A 261 16.75 -0.83 3.10
CA HIS A 261 17.70 -0.98 4.20
C HIS A 261 18.55 0.28 4.39
N GLU A 262 19.19 0.79 3.33
CA GLU A 262 20.03 1.99 3.44
C GLU A 262 19.25 3.25 3.81
N LEU A 263 18.05 3.41 3.26
CA LEU A 263 17.18 4.52 3.67
C LEU A 263 16.85 4.44 5.16
N SER A 264 16.72 3.24 5.73
CA SER A 264 16.43 3.04 7.15
C SER A 264 17.58 3.49 8.05
N HIS A 265 18.83 3.29 7.61
CA HIS A 265 20.00 3.80 8.33
C HIS A 265 19.99 5.33 8.46
N LEU A 266 19.42 6.07 7.48
CA LEU A 266 19.30 7.53 7.54
C LEU A 266 18.34 8.02 8.63
N PHE A 267 17.46 7.15 9.15
CA PHE A 267 16.64 7.42 10.34
C PHE A 267 17.37 7.08 11.64
N GLY A 268 18.52 6.41 11.57
CA GLY A 268 19.30 5.93 12.72
C GLY A 268 19.00 4.49 13.13
N CYS A 269 18.35 3.69 12.27
CA CYS A 269 18.26 2.24 12.48
C CYS A 269 19.65 1.62 12.29
N ASN A 270 20.01 0.60 13.06
CA ASN A 270 21.28 -0.11 12.92
C ASN A 270 21.07 -1.60 12.71
N HIS A 271 22.16 -2.31 12.40
CA HIS A 271 22.19 -3.75 12.42
C HIS A 271 21.99 -4.32 13.84
N ASN A 272 21.84 -5.64 13.92
CA ASN A 272 21.61 -6.38 15.16
C ASN A 272 22.80 -6.38 16.12
N ASP A 273 24.02 -6.30 15.59
CA ASP A 273 25.28 -6.35 16.35
C ASP A 273 25.94 -4.98 16.53
N ASP A 274 25.44 -3.96 15.83
CA ASP A 274 25.92 -2.59 15.95
C ASP A 274 25.60 -1.99 17.33
N ASN A 275 26.44 -1.06 17.78
CA ASN A 275 26.32 -0.47 19.11
C ASN A 275 26.53 1.05 19.16
N PHE A 276 26.16 1.76 18.09
CA PHE A 276 26.24 3.22 18.00
C PHE A 276 24.85 3.87 18.03
N GLY A 277 24.79 5.15 18.43
CA GLY A 277 23.53 5.89 18.50
C GLY A 277 22.62 5.44 19.64
N LEU A 278 21.37 5.13 19.33
CA LEU A 278 20.36 4.80 20.33
C LEU A 278 20.50 3.34 20.78
N PRO A 279 20.43 3.05 22.10
CA PRO A 279 20.69 1.70 22.62
C PRO A 279 19.68 0.64 22.17
N TYR A 280 18.52 1.06 21.64
CA TYR A 280 17.46 0.19 21.14
C TYR A 280 17.40 0.10 19.60
N ALA A 281 18.27 0.81 18.89
CA ALA A 281 18.21 0.95 17.43
C ALA A 281 18.83 -0.21 16.68
N LYS A 282 18.57 -1.46 17.10
CA LYS A 282 19.19 -2.64 16.49
C LYS A 282 18.18 -3.46 15.71
N GLY A 283 18.58 -3.96 14.55
CA GLY A 283 17.86 -4.97 13.80
C GLY A 283 17.76 -6.27 14.61
N PHE A 284 16.83 -7.15 14.31
CA PHE A 284 16.68 -8.44 14.98
C PHE A 284 16.88 -9.61 14.03
N VAL A 285 17.62 -10.61 14.50
CA VAL A 285 17.86 -11.90 13.83
C VAL A 285 17.19 -12.97 14.70
N PHE A 286 16.30 -13.77 14.11
CA PHE A 286 15.62 -14.83 14.83
C PHE A 286 15.34 -16.02 13.91
N SER A 287 15.73 -17.22 14.36
CA SER A 287 15.68 -18.43 13.53
C SER A 287 16.43 -18.21 12.20
N ILE A 288 15.82 -18.51 11.06
CA ILE A 288 16.37 -18.26 9.72
C ILE A 288 15.97 -16.87 9.16
N PHE A 289 15.33 -16.01 9.96
CA PHE A 289 14.82 -14.70 9.53
C PHE A 289 15.62 -13.53 10.09
N ASN A 290 15.67 -12.49 9.28
CA ASN A 290 16.28 -11.23 9.59
C ASN A 290 15.27 -10.13 9.32
N THR A 291 15.02 -9.27 10.30
CA THR A 291 14.34 -7.99 10.04
C THR A 291 15.12 -7.18 9.00
N LEU A 292 14.47 -6.23 8.32
CA LEU A 292 14.98 -5.52 7.14
C LEU A 292 16.41 -4.98 7.35
N VAL A 293 16.68 -4.40 8.53
CA VAL A 293 17.94 -3.73 8.85
C VAL A 293 18.90 -4.61 9.63
N ALA A 294 18.59 -5.87 9.96
CA ALA A 294 19.57 -6.75 10.59
C ALA A 294 20.64 -7.19 9.58
N LYS A 295 21.88 -7.51 10.01
CA LYS A 295 22.81 -8.24 9.15
C LYS A 295 22.20 -9.60 8.83
N GLY A 296 22.39 -10.07 7.60
CA GLY A 296 21.82 -11.34 7.14
C GLY A 296 22.91 -12.37 6.94
N ASN A 297 22.63 -13.61 7.33
CA ASN A 297 23.54 -14.75 7.13
C ASN A 297 23.19 -15.58 5.88
N ALA A 298 22.10 -15.27 5.19
CA ALA A 298 21.68 -15.91 3.94
C ALA A 298 20.78 -14.98 3.11
N PRO A 299 20.89 -14.94 1.77
CA PRO A 299 19.95 -14.20 0.93
C PRO A 299 18.52 -14.74 1.09
N GLY A 300 17.50 -13.90 0.93
CA GLY A 300 16.09 -14.30 1.08
C GLY A 300 15.54 -14.30 2.52
N SER A 301 16.40 -14.35 3.53
CA SER A 301 16.05 -14.31 4.96
C SER A 301 15.42 -13.00 5.45
N LYS A 302 15.49 -11.94 4.63
CA LYS A 302 14.96 -10.62 4.96
C LYS A 302 13.44 -10.62 4.89
N ILE A 303 12.82 -10.39 6.04
CA ILE A 303 11.39 -10.14 6.12
C ILE A 303 11.13 -8.64 6.05
N LEU A 304 10.00 -8.25 5.48
CA LEU A 304 9.60 -6.85 5.32
C LEU A 304 9.05 -6.27 6.65
N TYR A 305 9.87 -6.35 7.70
CA TYR A 305 9.59 -5.85 9.05
C TYR A 305 10.85 -5.23 9.64
N TYR A 306 10.69 -4.14 10.38
CA TYR A 306 11.65 -3.66 11.35
C TYR A 306 11.54 -4.47 12.64
N SER A 307 12.62 -4.52 13.41
CA SER A 307 12.58 -5.10 14.76
C SER A 307 11.59 -4.33 15.64
N ASN A 308 10.72 -5.08 16.32
CA ASN A 308 9.67 -4.56 17.18
C ASN A 308 9.24 -5.62 18.21
N PRO A 309 9.48 -5.43 19.53
CA PRO A 309 9.09 -6.37 20.57
C PRO A 309 7.57 -6.52 20.74
N ASN A 310 6.76 -5.59 20.20
CA ASN A 310 5.31 -5.63 20.28
C ASN A 310 4.65 -6.33 19.08
N LYS A 311 5.47 -6.87 18.15
CA LYS A 311 4.99 -7.61 16.99
C LYS A 311 5.62 -8.99 16.94
N SER A 312 4.86 -9.95 16.45
CA SER A 312 5.33 -11.30 16.19
C SER A 312 5.23 -11.64 14.70
N PHE A 313 6.10 -12.54 14.26
CA PHE A 313 6.10 -13.12 12.94
C PHE A 313 6.20 -14.63 13.08
N ASN A 314 5.22 -15.33 12.50
CA ASN A 314 5.07 -16.77 12.67
C ASN A 314 5.14 -17.23 14.15
N GLY A 315 4.44 -16.51 15.03
CA GLY A 315 4.40 -16.78 16.47
C GLY A 315 5.64 -16.34 17.27
N SER A 316 6.73 -15.91 16.62
CA SER A 316 7.95 -15.45 17.30
C SER A 316 8.00 -13.93 17.40
N VAL A 317 8.32 -13.39 18.58
CA VAL A 317 8.49 -11.94 18.78
C VAL A 317 9.68 -11.44 17.95
N MET A 318 9.53 -10.27 17.30
CA MET A 318 10.51 -9.71 16.37
C MET A 318 11.44 -8.66 17.01
N GLY A 319 11.80 -8.81 18.28
CA GLY A 319 12.69 -7.88 18.94
C GLY A 319 12.65 -7.98 20.45
N ASP A 320 13.39 -7.08 21.09
CA ASP A 320 13.46 -6.92 22.54
C ASP A 320 13.71 -5.45 22.90
N ALA A 321 14.10 -5.16 24.15
CA ALA A 321 14.37 -3.81 24.61
C ALA A 321 15.53 -3.10 23.86
N THR A 322 16.46 -3.88 23.28
CA THR A 322 17.62 -3.39 22.54
C THR A 322 17.46 -3.51 21.01
N HIS A 323 16.53 -4.33 20.55
CA HIS A 323 16.25 -4.55 19.12
C HIS A 323 14.86 -4.01 18.74
N ASN A 324 14.77 -2.70 18.51
CA ASN A 324 13.52 -2.00 18.23
C ASN A 324 13.68 -0.84 17.24
N ASN A 325 14.02 -1.16 15.99
CA ASN A 325 14.10 -0.19 14.90
C ASN A 325 12.73 0.42 14.57
N ALA A 326 11.61 -0.26 14.84
CA ALA A 326 10.28 0.35 14.72
C ALA A 326 10.11 1.59 15.61
N LYS A 327 10.66 1.56 16.84
CA LYS A 327 10.68 2.73 17.72
C LYS A 327 11.55 3.85 17.15
N VAL A 328 12.70 3.53 16.56
CA VAL A 328 13.57 4.53 15.91
C VAL A 328 12.81 5.28 14.83
N MET A 329 12.11 4.56 13.96
CA MET A 329 11.31 5.16 12.89
C MET A 329 10.27 6.15 13.44
N ASN A 330 9.53 5.77 14.49
CA ASN A 330 8.56 6.65 15.15
C ASN A 330 9.22 7.89 15.78
N ASP A 331 10.33 7.71 16.49
CA ASP A 331 11.02 8.79 17.20
C ASP A 331 11.69 9.80 16.23
N LYS A 332 12.12 9.33 15.05
CA LYS A 332 13.00 10.09 14.14
C LYS A 332 12.33 10.59 12.87
N ALA A 333 11.18 10.04 12.48
CA ALA A 333 10.47 10.46 11.28
C ALA A 333 10.18 11.97 11.25
N ALA A 334 9.73 12.55 12.36
CA ALA A 334 9.45 13.99 12.44
C ALA A 334 10.71 14.86 12.24
N ILE A 335 11.90 14.37 12.60
CA ILE A 335 13.17 15.08 12.41
C ILE A 335 13.56 15.03 10.93
N VAL A 336 13.53 13.83 10.32
CA VAL A 336 13.86 13.64 8.90
C VAL A 336 12.93 14.48 8.01
N LYS A 337 11.64 14.45 8.33
CA LYS A 337 10.60 15.25 7.67
C LYS A 337 10.83 16.76 7.73
N ALA A 338 11.63 17.23 8.69
CA ALA A 338 11.93 18.64 8.86
C ALA A 338 13.25 19.06 8.16
N PHE A 339 13.88 18.19 7.37
CA PHE A 339 15.15 18.48 6.70
C PHE A 339 15.02 19.53 5.59
N ARG A 340 13.88 19.59 4.91
CA ARG A 340 13.59 20.63 3.91
C ARG A 340 12.27 21.32 4.21
N SER A 341 12.19 22.60 3.85
CA SER A 341 10.91 23.30 3.87
C SER A 341 9.99 22.69 2.83
N GLU A 342 8.75 22.47 3.25
CA GLU A 342 7.79 21.71 2.47
C GLU A 342 7.14 22.61 1.39
N PRO A 343 6.95 22.08 0.16
CA PRO A 343 5.96 22.67 -0.73
C PRO A 343 4.57 22.53 -0.09
N ASN A 344 3.67 23.51 -0.29
CA ASN A 344 2.29 23.40 0.17
C ASN A 344 1.55 22.32 -0.63
N VAL A 345 1.79 21.04 -0.31
CA VAL A 345 1.23 19.88 -1.01
C VAL A 345 0.15 19.27 -0.14
N LEU A 346 -1.07 19.16 -0.68
CA LEU A 346 -2.21 18.56 0.00
C LEU A 346 -1.85 17.15 0.50
N ASN A 347 -2.17 16.90 1.76
CA ASN A 347 -1.99 15.62 2.42
C ASN A 347 -3.25 15.32 3.24
N GLY A 348 -3.55 14.04 3.42
CA GLY A 348 -4.58 13.64 4.36
C GLY A 348 -4.69 12.14 4.57
N TRP A 349 -5.43 11.78 5.62
CA TRP A 349 -5.60 10.40 6.05
C TRP A 349 -6.95 10.22 6.73
N VAL A 350 -7.37 8.96 6.84
CA VAL A 350 -8.54 8.57 7.62
C VAL A 350 -8.12 8.37 9.08
N ASN A 351 -8.81 9.03 10.00
CA ASN A 351 -8.69 8.81 11.44
C ASN A 351 -9.92 8.05 11.94
N GLY A 352 -9.71 6.98 12.72
CA GLY A 352 -10.79 6.14 13.23
C GLY A 352 -10.28 4.79 13.75
N PRO A 353 -11.19 3.92 14.22
CA PRO A 353 -10.84 2.59 14.71
C PRO A 353 -10.40 1.66 13.57
N TYR A 354 -9.34 0.88 13.79
CA TYR A 354 -8.83 -0.11 12.83
C TYR A 354 -9.51 -1.48 12.94
N SER A 355 -10.42 -1.63 13.90
CA SER A 355 -11.23 -2.82 14.07
C SER A 355 -12.59 -2.45 14.65
N GLY A 356 -13.60 -3.27 14.36
CA GLY A 356 -14.92 -3.13 14.94
C GLY A 356 -15.75 -4.39 14.77
N TYR A 357 -16.98 -4.35 15.24
CA TYR A 357 -17.92 -5.46 15.15
C TYR A 357 -18.88 -5.28 13.98
N GLU A 358 -19.28 -6.38 13.37
CA GLU A 358 -20.27 -6.41 12.31
C GLU A 358 -21.57 -5.70 12.75
N TYR A 359 -22.18 -4.95 11.83
CA TYR A 359 -23.41 -4.19 12.00
C TYR A 359 -23.37 -3.03 13.01
N GLN A 360 -22.21 -2.74 13.62
CA GLN A 360 -22.04 -1.53 14.42
C GLN A 360 -21.63 -0.33 13.57
N ILE A 361 -22.08 0.86 14.00
CA ILE A 361 -21.78 2.12 13.32
C ILE A 361 -20.57 2.75 13.99
N TYR A 362 -19.56 3.06 13.18
CA TYR A 362 -18.36 3.78 13.60
C TYR A 362 -18.23 5.08 12.82
N THR A 363 -17.70 6.11 13.48
CA THR A 363 -17.42 7.40 12.86
C THR A 363 -15.94 7.48 12.52
N TYR A 364 -15.66 7.87 11.27
CA TYR A 364 -14.34 8.16 10.75
C TYR A 364 -14.22 9.63 10.40
N GLU A 365 -13.03 10.18 10.50
CA GLU A 365 -12.72 11.58 10.26
C GLU A 365 -11.68 11.71 9.14
N ALA A 366 -11.93 12.59 8.19
CA ALA A 366 -10.99 12.99 7.17
C ALA A 366 -10.06 14.05 7.75
N ILE A 367 -8.79 13.70 7.94
CA ILE A 367 -7.80 14.69 8.35
C ILE A 367 -7.18 15.29 7.10
N SER A 368 -7.55 16.53 6.79
CA SER A 368 -6.91 17.32 5.72
C SER A 368 -5.82 18.21 6.29
N ARG A 369 -4.69 18.27 5.59
CA ARG A 369 -3.66 19.28 5.82
C ARG A 369 -3.18 19.80 4.47
N CYS A 370 -2.85 21.08 4.41
CA CYS A 370 -2.12 21.66 3.26
C CYS A 370 -2.96 21.78 2.01
N GLY A 371 -2.33 22.18 0.91
CA GLY A 371 -3.08 22.78 -0.18
C GLY A 371 -3.80 24.04 0.31
N SER A 372 -4.84 24.42 -0.42
CA SER A 372 -5.63 25.61 -0.09
C SER A 372 -7.03 25.19 0.37
N PRO A 373 -7.52 25.59 1.56
CA PRO A 373 -8.92 25.38 1.92
C PRO A 373 -9.85 26.26 1.05
N PRO A 374 -11.17 25.97 0.98
CA PRO A 374 -11.85 24.84 1.61
C PRO A 374 -11.49 23.50 0.96
N TYR A 375 -11.64 22.42 1.73
CA TYR A 375 -11.49 21.04 1.25
C TYR A 375 -12.84 20.46 0.86
N THR A 376 -12.83 19.54 -0.10
CA THR A 376 -13.97 18.68 -0.43
C THR A 376 -13.56 17.23 -0.26
N TYR A 377 -14.51 16.41 0.20
CA TYR A 377 -14.30 15.02 0.56
C TYR A 377 -15.16 14.11 -0.31
N GLN A 378 -14.63 12.93 -0.61
CA GLN A 378 -15.39 11.85 -1.22
C GLN A 378 -14.99 10.53 -0.55
N TRP A 379 -15.93 9.96 0.19
CA TRP A 379 -15.81 8.68 0.88
C TRP A 379 -16.41 7.57 0.05
N GLN A 380 -15.69 6.46 0.00
CA GLN A 380 -16.15 5.22 -0.60
C GLN A 380 -15.79 4.03 0.30
N GLU A 381 -16.59 2.99 0.22
CA GLU A 381 -16.56 1.77 1.03
C GLU A 381 -16.43 0.55 0.12
N SER A 382 -15.74 -0.48 0.61
CA SER A 382 -15.57 -1.76 -0.08
C SER A 382 -15.36 -2.91 0.91
N THR A 383 -15.74 -4.12 0.53
CA THR A 383 -15.45 -5.38 1.25
C THR A 383 -14.36 -6.22 0.59
N ASP A 384 -13.90 -5.82 -0.61
CA ASP A 384 -12.89 -6.52 -1.40
C ASP A 384 -11.66 -5.65 -1.72
N GLY A 385 -11.68 -4.37 -1.31
CA GLY A 385 -10.61 -3.40 -1.52
C GLY A 385 -10.48 -2.91 -2.97
N ILE A 386 -11.40 -3.28 -3.87
CA ILE A 386 -11.34 -3.00 -5.32
C ILE A 386 -12.63 -2.32 -5.80
N ASN A 387 -13.78 -2.90 -5.47
CA ASN A 387 -15.09 -2.41 -5.87
C ASN A 387 -15.61 -1.42 -4.81
N TYR A 388 -15.17 -0.17 -4.95
CA TYR A 388 -15.58 0.92 -4.07
C TYR A 388 -16.94 1.50 -4.46
N SER A 389 -17.73 1.85 -3.45
CA SER A 389 -19.05 2.46 -3.61
C SER A 389 -19.38 3.41 -2.47
N GLY A 390 -20.38 4.27 -2.65
CA GLY A 390 -20.70 5.31 -1.67
C GLY A 390 -20.23 6.69 -2.14
N ASN A 391 -20.85 7.72 -1.58
CA ASN A 391 -20.69 9.12 -1.97
C ASN A 391 -20.74 10.03 -0.72
N GLY A 392 -20.12 9.63 0.39
CA GLY A 392 -20.04 10.50 1.57
C GLY A 392 -19.20 11.73 1.23
N THR A 393 -19.64 12.94 1.61
CA THR A 393 -18.94 14.20 1.26
C THR A 393 -18.56 15.06 2.46
N GLY A 394 -18.90 14.60 3.67
CA GLY A 394 -18.54 15.28 4.91
C GLY A 394 -17.10 15.03 5.33
N GLU A 395 -16.60 15.88 6.23
CA GLU A 395 -15.34 15.63 6.95
C GLU A 395 -15.45 14.39 7.85
N PHE A 396 -16.65 14.11 8.37
CA PHE A 396 -16.97 12.88 9.10
C PHE A 396 -17.77 11.92 8.23
N HIS A 397 -17.48 10.63 8.36
CA HIS A 397 -18.18 9.55 7.66
C HIS A 397 -18.59 8.47 8.64
N ASN A 398 -19.90 8.18 8.70
CA ASN A 398 -20.45 7.14 9.56
C ASN A 398 -20.65 5.87 8.75
N VAL A 399 -20.07 4.78 9.21
CA VAL A 399 -20.00 3.52 8.48
C VAL A 399 -20.56 2.40 9.34
N GLY A 400 -21.54 1.67 8.83
CA GLY A 400 -21.91 0.37 9.39
C GLY A 400 -20.93 -0.67 8.87
N LEU A 401 -20.17 -1.31 9.75
CA LEU A 401 -19.19 -2.33 9.32
C LEU A 401 -19.91 -3.63 8.93
N TYR A 402 -19.43 -4.28 7.87
CA TYR A 402 -19.86 -5.61 7.45
C TYR A 402 -18.72 -6.29 6.68
N HIS A 403 -18.74 -7.61 6.55
CA HIS A 403 -17.77 -8.34 5.74
C HIS A 403 -18.44 -9.43 4.89
N ASN A 404 -17.77 -9.88 3.83
CA ASN A 404 -18.25 -10.98 2.98
C ASN A 404 -17.66 -12.34 3.41
N GLY A 405 -17.44 -12.53 4.71
CA GLY A 405 -16.79 -13.71 5.28
C GLY A 405 -15.26 -13.62 5.38
N ASN A 406 -14.65 -12.52 4.94
CA ASN A 406 -13.19 -12.30 4.99
C ASN A 406 -12.72 -11.43 6.17
N HIS A 407 -13.63 -10.95 7.02
CA HIS A 407 -13.37 -10.02 8.13
C HIS A 407 -12.63 -8.73 7.73
N GLN A 408 -12.71 -8.31 6.45
CA GLN A 408 -12.08 -7.09 5.95
C GLN A 408 -13.12 -6.10 5.44
N PHE A 409 -12.90 -4.84 5.80
CA PHE A 409 -13.62 -3.70 5.28
C PHE A 409 -12.65 -2.59 4.91
N TYR A 410 -12.92 -1.87 3.84
CA TYR A 410 -12.02 -0.87 3.28
C TYR A 410 -12.74 0.46 3.11
N LEU A 411 -12.09 1.53 3.57
CA LEU A 411 -12.45 2.90 3.28
C LEU A 411 -11.45 3.49 2.29
N LYS A 412 -11.98 4.20 1.30
CA LYS A 412 -11.22 5.08 0.41
C LYS A 412 -11.74 6.50 0.60
N LEU A 413 -10.82 7.42 0.79
CA LEU A 413 -11.10 8.84 0.93
C LEU A 413 -10.32 9.60 -0.13
N LYS A 414 -11.02 10.43 -0.90
CA LYS A 414 -10.42 11.42 -1.79
C LYS A 414 -10.65 12.81 -1.20
N ILE A 415 -9.57 13.56 -1.03
CA ILE A 415 -9.59 14.94 -0.56
C ILE A 415 -9.14 15.82 -1.72
N THR A 416 -9.91 16.87 -2.00
CA THR A 416 -9.56 17.89 -2.99
C THR A 416 -9.51 19.25 -2.31
N SER A 417 -8.41 19.98 -2.47
CA SER A 417 -8.26 21.36 -2.00
C SER A 417 -8.69 22.38 -3.06
N SER A 418 -8.92 23.63 -2.66
CA SER A 418 -9.38 24.71 -3.54
C SER A 418 -8.36 25.13 -4.61
N ASP A 419 -7.08 24.81 -4.41
CA ASP A 419 -6.00 24.91 -5.40
C ASP A 419 -5.87 23.66 -6.30
N ALA A 420 -6.93 22.84 -6.35
CA ALA A 420 -7.09 21.67 -7.22
C ALA A 420 -6.09 20.53 -6.97
N GLN A 421 -5.39 20.53 -5.84
CA GLN A 421 -4.61 19.37 -5.43
C GLN A 421 -5.56 18.26 -4.97
N VAL A 422 -5.16 17.03 -5.22
CA VAL A 422 -5.96 15.84 -4.92
C VAL A 422 -5.06 14.82 -4.23
N VAL A 423 -5.54 14.27 -3.12
CA VAL A 423 -4.92 13.12 -2.46
C VAL A 423 -5.98 12.04 -2.26
N GLU A 424 -5.62 10.79 -2.56
CA GLU A 424 -6.41 9.61 -2.22
C GLU A 424 -5.70 8.84 -1.10
N THR A 425 -6.48 8.36 -0.13
CA THR A 425 -5.99 7.63 1.03
C THR A 425 -6.94 6.49 1.38
N TRP A 426 -6.40 5.45 2.01
CA TRP A 426 -7.13 4.21 2.29
C TRP A 426 -6.96 3.80 3.75
N MET A 427 -8.00 3.14 4.27
CA MET A 427 -7.96 2.49 5.58
C MET A 427 -8.59 1.11 5.48
N GLN A 428 -7.88 0.11 5.97
CA GLN A 428 -8.37 -1.25 6.12
C GLN A 428 -8.77 -1.48 7.57
N ILE A 429 -9.93 -2.07 7.76
CA ILE A 429 -10.59 -2.27 9.04
C ILE A 429 -10.88 -3.77 9.19
N TRP A 430 -10.46 -4.33 10.33
CA TRP A 430 -10.84 -5.68 10.71
C TRP A 430 -12.28 -5.69 11.27
N VAL A 431 -13.13 -6.59 10.77
CA VAL A 431 -14.53 -6.70 11.23
C VAL A 431 -14.70 -8.04 11.92
N ASP A 432 -14.84 -8.03 13.24
CA ASP A 432 -15.21 -9.21 14.02
C ASP A 432 -16.71 -9.47 13.92
N ASP A 433 -17.10 -10.74 14.00
CA ASP A 433 -18.52 -11.11 14.12
C ASP A 433 -19.12 -10.46 15.38
N ASP A 434 -20.40 -10.05 15.33
CA ASP A 434 -21.05 -9.39 16.47
C ASP A 434 -21.03 -10.32 17.72
N PRO A 435 -20.32 -9.94 18.81
CA PRO A 435 -20.19 -10.77 20.01
C PRO A 435 -21.51 -10.92 20.76
N ASN A 436 -22.50 -10.08 20.43
CA ASN A 436 -23.80 -10.13 21.06
C ASN A 436 -24.79 -11.04 20.36
N GLU A 437 -24.40 -11.74 19.27
CA GLU A 437 -25.27 -12.61 18.45
C GLU A 437 -26.72 -12.13 18.53
N GLY A 438 -27.16 -11.22 17.66
CA GLY A 438 -28.53 -10.66 17.69
C GLY A 438 -29.70 -11.67 17.75
N TYR A 439 -29.43 -12.98 17.78
CA TYR A 439 -30.31 -13.99 18.35
C TYR A 439 -30.46 -13.84 19.87
N ARG A 440 -31.64 -13.37 20.27
CA ARG A 440 -32.16 -13.50 21.64
C ARG A 440 -31.90 -14.94 22.15
N ARG A 441 -30.93 -15.11 23.06
CA ARG A 441 -30.74 -16.35 23.83
C ARG A 441 -32.08 -16.83 24.39
N GLY A 442 -32.57 -17.98 23.93
CA GLY A 442 -33.76 -18.62 24.49
C GLY A 442 -34.69 -19.35 23.52
N GLN A 443 -34.44 -19.35 22.21
CA GLN A 443 -35.08 -20.35 21.33
C GLN A 443 -34.07 -21.43 20.98
N GLN A 444 -34.44 -22.64 21.38
CA GLN A 444 -33.73 -23.88 21.09
C GLN A 444 -33.47 -23.95 19.58
N GLU A 445 -32.20 -23.96 19.20
CA GLU A 445 -31.76 -24.21 17.84
C GLU A 445 -32.30 -25.56 17.37
N SER A 446 -33.08 -25.52 16.31
CA SER A 446 -33.06 -26.57 15.30
C SER A 446 -32.44 -25.96 14.04
N ASP A 447 -31.25 -25.37 14.17
CA ASP A 447 -30.46 -24.93 13.02
C ASP A 447 -29.67 -26.12 12.49
N SER A 448 -30.39 -26.95 11.76
CA SER A 448 -29.80 -27.84 10.78
C SER A 448 -30.46 -27.55 9.45
N LEU A 449 -30.11 -26.41 8.83
CA LEU A 449 -30.43 -26.14 7.44
C LEU A 449 -29.25 -25.43 6.75
N SER A 450 -28.23 -26.23 6.45
CA SER A 450 -27.31 -25.97 5.36
C SER A 450 -28.08 -25.91 4.03
N MET A 451 -28.29 -24.72 3.49
CA MET A 451 -28.13 -24.54 2.05
C MET A 451 -26.81 -23.81 1.87
N GLN A 452 -25.85 -24.46 1.22
CA GLN A 452 -24.60 -23.84 0.78
C GLN A 452 -24.95 -22.51 0.10
N SER A 453 -24.40 -21.40 0.61
CA SER A 453 -24.64 -20.05 0.07
C SER A 453 -24.08 -19.84 -1.34
N ASP A 454 -23.42 -20.87 -1.89
CA ASP A 454 -22.83 -20.94 -3.23
C ASP A 454 -23.88 -20.98 -4.37
N ASP A 455 -25.14 -21.31 -4.08
CA ASP A 455 -26.15 -21.56 -5.12
C ASP A 455 -27.02 -20.34 -5.48
N PHE A 456 -26.93 -19.21 -4.78
CA PHE A 456 -27.71 -17.99 -5.10
C PHE A 456 -26.82 -16.91 -5.74
N THR A 457 -27.05 -16.63 -7.03
CA THR A 457 -26.25 -15.68 -7.82
C THR A 457 -27.12 -14.59 -8.44
N VAL A 458 -26.54 -13.40 -8.61
CA VAL A 458 -27.19 -12.22 -9.22
C VAL A 458 -26.38 -11.81 -10.44
N VAL A 459 -26.96 -11.92 -11.64
CA VAL A 459 -26.24 -11.72 -12.91
C VAL A 459 -27.12 -10.99 -13.94
N PRO A 460 -26.62 -9.97 -14.66
CA PRO A 460 -25.33 -9.32 -14.46
C PRO A 460 -25.33 -8.44 -13.20
N ASN A 461 -24.17 -8.21 -12.60
CA ASN A 461 -24.02 -7.25 -11.51
C ASN A 461 -22.61 -6.64 -11.60
N PRO A 462 -22.45 -5.41 -12.12
CA PRO A 462 -23.47 -4.38 -12.34
C PRO A 462 -24.47 -4.70 -13.47
N ALA A 463 -25.69 -4.19 -13.37
CA ALA A 463 -26.75 -4.34 -14.38
C ALA A 463 -27.15 -3.01 -15.01
N SER A 464 -27.36 -3.00 -16.33
CA SER A 464 -27.81 -1.82 -17.07
C SER A 464 -29.32 -1.72 -17.25
N HIS A 465 -30.05 -2.83 -17.19
CA HIS A 465 -31.50 -2.85 -17.40
C HIS A 465 -32.19 -3.83 -16.46
N SER A 466 -31.70 -5.07 -16.38
CA SER A 466 -32.27 -6.13 -15.56
C SER A 466 -31.21 -6.99 -14.88
N VAL A 467 -31.59 -7.64 -13.79
CA VAL A 467 -30.80 -8.67 -13.11
C VAL A 467 -31.55 -9.98 -13.10
N GLN A 468 -30.83 -11.09 -13.22
CA GLN A 468 -31.33 -12.43 -12.96
C GLN A 468 -30.86 -12.91 -11.60
N LEU A 469 -31.79 -13.35 -10.76
CA LEU A 469 -31.52 -14.07 -9.54
C LEU A 469 -31.61 -15.56 -9.85
N ILE A 470 -30.48 -16.26 -9.80
CA ILE A 470 -30.37 -17.67 -10.12
C ILE A 470 -30.18 -18.43 -8.81
N PHE A 471 -31.06 -19.38 -8.52
CA PHE A 471 -30.98 -20.18 -7.30
C PHE A 471 -31.61 -21.57 -7.45
N ASN A 472 -31.15 -22.54 -6.66
CA ASN A 472 -31.75 -23.87 -6.59
C ASN A 472 -32.75 -23.95 -5.43
N ALA A 473 -33.94 -24.51 -5.68
CA ALA A 473 -34.93 -24.79 -4.65
C ALA A 473 -35.20 -26.31 -4.57
N PRO A 474 -35.06 -26.98 -3.42
CA PRO A 474 -35.36 -28.41 -3.30
C PRO A 474 -36.80 -28.82 -3.61
N THR A 475 -37.79 -27.92 -3.47
CA THR A 475 -39.21 -28.20 -3.72
C THR A 475 -39.91 -27.01 -4.38
N VAL A 476 -41.05 -27.24 -5.03
CA VAL A 476 -41.93 -26.18 -5.56
C VAL A 476 -42.52 -25.38 -4.40
N ARG A 477 -42.48 -24.04 -4.43
CA ARG A 477 -42.97 -23.16 -3.34
C ARG A 477 -42.98 -21.67 -3.69
N GLU A 478 -43.63 -20.88 -2.84
CA GLU A 478 -43.66 -19.41 -2.92
C GLU A 478 -42.45 -18.77 -2.22
N LEU A 479 -41.88 -17.72 -2.83
CA LEU A 479 -40.82 -16.87 -2.29
C LEU A 479 -41.30 -15.43 -2.26
N GLU A 480 -40.90 -14.67 -1.25
CA GLU A 480 -41.15 -13.23 -1.18
C GLU A 480 -39.86 -12.46 -1.40
N LEU A 481 -39.89 -11.52 -2.35
CA LEU A 481 -38.74 -10.70 -2.71
C LEU A 481 -38.96 -9.24 -2.30
N ASN A 482 -37.97 -8.70 -1.61
CA ASN A 482 -37.88 -7.30 -1.21
C ASN A 482 -36.62 -6.67 -1.80
N VAL A 483 -36.71 -5.44 -2.32
CA VAL A 483 -35.53 -4.65 -2.71
C VAL A 483 -35.50 -3.38 -1.89
N ALA A 484 -34.40 -3.12 -1.20
CA ALA A 484 -34.19 -1.92 -0.40
C ALA A 484 -32.96 -1.15 -0.90
N ASP A 485 -32.99 0.18 -0.78
CA ASP A 485 -31.80 1.01 -0.99
C ASP A 485 -30.85 0.94 0.21
N MET A 486 -29.66 1.52 0.08
CA MET A 486 -28.64 1.52 1.15
C MET A 486 -29.07 2.30 2.42
N ALA A 487 -30.14 3.11 2.35
CA ALA A 487 -30.73 3.75 3.53
C ALA A 487 -31.79 2.85 4.21
N GLY A 488 -31.93 1.60 3.77
CA GLY A 488 -32.92 0.65 4.28
C GLY A 488 -34.34 0.92 3.80
N ARG A 489 -34.56 1.85 2.86
CA ARG A 489 -35.89 2.15 2.33
C ARG A 489 -36.26 1.09 1.31
N THR A 490 -37.33 0.35 1.58
CA THR A 490 -37.89 -0.62 0.62
C THR A 490 -38.35 0.11 -0.63
N ARG A 491 -37.73 -0.21 -1.77
CA ARG A 491 -38.09 0.29 -3.09
C ARG A 491 -39.02 -0.65 -3.84
N LEU A 492 -38.86 -1.96 -3.62
CA LEU A 492 -39.78 -2.98 -4.12
C LEU A 492 -40.28 -3.84 -2.97
N PRO A 493 -41.52 -3.66 -2.51
CA PRO A 493 -42.08 -4.44 -1.42
C PRO A 493 -42.69 -5.77 -1.90
N GLY A 494 -42.24 -6.86 -1.30
CA GLY A 494 -42.97 -8.13 -1.13
C GLY A 494 -43.43 -8.83 -2.39
N LYS A 495 -42.68 -8.77 -3.50
CA LYS A 495 -43.09 -9.40 -4.75
C LYS A 495 -42.98 -10.93 -4.61
N ARG A 496 -44.10 -11.62 -4.75
CA ARG A 496 -44.19 -13.07 -4.55
C ARG A 496 -43.98 -13.83 -5.85
N PHE A 497 -43.19 -14.90 -5.77
CA PHE A 497 -42.87 -15.74 -6.92
C PHE A 497 -43.03 -17.22 -6.57
N GLN A 498 -43.66 -17.99 -7.46
CA GLN A 498 -43.65 -19.45 -7.38
C GLN A 498 -42.37 -19.97 -8.03
N CYS A 499 -41.57 -20.69 -7.25
CA CYS A 499 -40.37 -21.38 -7.72
C CYS A 499 -40.65 -22.87 -7.90
N ASN A 500 -39.97 -23.49 -8.86
CA ASN A 500 -40.02 -24.93 -9.10
C ASN A 500 -38.95 -25.66 -8.28
N ALA A 501 -39.12 -26.97 -8.08
CA ALA A 501 -38.03 -27.81 -7.61
C ALA A 501 -36.88 -27.81 -8.65
N GLY A 502 -35.64 -27.69 -8.20
CA GLY A 502 -34.45 -27.53 -9.03
C GLY A 502 -34.05 -26.07 -9.25
N ARG A 503 -33.40 -25.78 -10.39
CA ARG A 503 -32.86 -24.46 -10.72
C ARG A 503 -33.97 -23.49 -11.12
N ASN A 504 -33.96 -22.31 -10.52
CA ASN A 504 -34.87 -21.20 -10.79
C ASN A 504 -34.07 -19.99 -11.28
N VAL A 505 -34.69 -19.22 -12.16
CA VAL A 505 -34.15 -17.95 -12.67
C VAL A 505 -35.27 -16.92 -12.58
N LEU A 506 -35.06 -15.89 -11.77
CA LEU A 506 -35.98 -14.78 -11.62
C LEU A 506 -35.38 -13.51 -12.22
N THR A 507 -36.05 -12.93 -13.21
CA THR A 507 -35.62 -11.66 -13.82
C THR A 507 -36.31 -10.48 -13.14
N LEU A 508 -35.53 -9.52 -12.66
CA LEU A 508 -35.98 -8.22 -12.18
C LEU A 508 -35.54 -7.13 -13.18
N ASN A 509 -36.50 -6.46 -13.80
CA ASN A 509 -36.23 -5.30 -14.67
C ASN A 509 -36.12 -4.04 -13.81
N LEU A 510 -34.91 -3.57 -13.57
CA LEU A 510 -34.63 -2.51 -12.61
C LEU A 510 -35.24 -1.15 -13.05
N SER A 511 -35.24 -0.88 -14.35
CA SER A 511 -35.87 0.32 -14.94
C SER A 511 -37.40 0.29 -14.84
N ASP A 512 -38.01 -0.84 -15.18
CA ASP A 512 -39.48 -0.98 -15.20
C ASP A 512 -40.06 -0.93 -13.79
N GLU A 513 -39.26 -1.34 -12.81
CA GLU A 513 -39.57 -1.31 -11.39
C GLU A 513 -39.29 0.08 -10.77
N GLY A 514 -38.93 1.08 -11.58
CA GLY A 514 -38.77 2.48 -11.15
C GLY A 514 -37.58 2.71 -10.21
N LEU A 515 -36.57 1.84 -10.24
CA LEU A 515 -35.36 2.04 -9.45
C LEU A 515 -34.49 3.12 -10.10
N GLU A 516 -33.94 4.00 -9.30
CA GLU A 516 -32.94 4.99 -9.74
C GLU A 516 -31.54 4.36 -9.82
N PRO A 517 -30.61 4.88 -10.64
CA PRO A 517 -29.22 4.43 -10.65
C PRO A 517 -28.65 4.40 -9.23
N GLY A 518 -28.10 3.26 -8.82
CA GLY A 518 -27.66 3.11 -7.43
C GLY A 518 -27.50 1.68 -6.98
N MET A 519 -27.28 1.54 -5.67
CA MET A 519 -27.06 0.27 -5.02
C MET A 519 -28.28 -0.16 -4.21
N TYR A 520 -28.60 -1.44 -4.35
CA TYR A 520 -29.75 -2.05 -3.72
C TYR A 520 -29.38 -3.38 -3.07
N VAL A 521 -30.09 -3.74 -2.02
CA VAL A 521 -30.06 -5.07 -1.41
C VAL A 521 -31.36 -5.77 -1.78
N VAL A 522 -31.26 -6.86 -2.53
CA VAL A 522 -32.36 -7.81 -2.71
C VAL A 522 -32.37 -8.79 -1.55
N THR A 523 -33.52 -8.88 -0.89
CA THR A 523 -33.79 -9.82 0.19
C THR A 523 -34.86 -10.78 -0.29
N VAL A 524 -34.54 -12.07 -0.32
CA VAL A 524 -35.49 -13.14 -0.61
C VAL A 524 -35.82 -13.84 0.70
N HIS A 525 -37.08 -13.79 1.08
CA HIS A 525 -37.63 -14.51 2.22
C HIS A 525 -38.18 -15.85 1.76
N HIS A 526 -37.78 -16.89 2.48
CA HIS A 526 -38.22 -18.27 2.31
C HIS A 526 -38.44 -18.88 3.69
N ASP A 527 -39.70 -19.01 4.14
CA ASP A 527 -40.04 -19.48 5.49
C ASP A 527 -39.27 -18.71 6.60
N ARG A 528 -38.37 -19.40 7.32
CA ARG A 528 -37.47 -18.82 8.34
C ARG A 528 -36.12 -18.37 7.79
N GLN A 529 -35.86 -18.59 6.51
CA GLN A 529 -34.61 -18.25 5.85
C GLN A 529 -34.71 -16.91 5.13
N VAL A 530 -33.65 -16.12 5.23
CA VAL A 530 -33.53 -14.82 4.59
C VAL A 530 -32.22 -14.81 3.80
N ILE A 531 -32.31 -14.68 2.48
CA ILE A 531 -31.15 -14.57 1.59
C ILE A 531 -31.03 -13.11 1.17
N ARG A 532 -29.83 -12.54 1.29
CA ARG A 532 -29.55 -11.16 0.88
C ARG A 532 -28.44 -11.12 -0.17
N LYS A 533 -28.64 -10.35 -1.25
CA LYS A 533 -27.62 -10.08 -2.26
C LYS A 533 -27.65 -8.63 -2.69
N LYS A 534 -26.50 -8.12 -3.10
CA LYS A 534 -26.34 -6.74 -3.61
C LYS A 534 -26.62 -6.69 -5.10
N ILE A 535 -27.30 -5.63 -5.55
CA ILE A 535 -27.51 -5.26 -6.95
C ILE A 535 -26.92 -3.85 -7.15
N LEU A 536 -26.05 -3.70 -8.15
CA LEU A 536 -25.58 -2.41 -8.63
C LEU A 536 -26.29 -2.09 -9.95
N TYR A 537 -27.12 -1.04 -9.97
CA TYR A 537 -27.86 -0.59 -11.14
C TYR A 537 -27.20 0.64 -11.78
N THR A 538 -26.79 0.50 -13.03
CA THR A 538 -26.11 1.55 -13.82
C THR A 538 -26.69 1.57 -15.24
N PRO A 539 -27.76 2.34 -15.51
CA PRO A 539 -28.36 2.38 -16.84
C PRO A 539 -27.35 2.85 -17.88
N GLU A 540 -27.43 2.25 -19.08
CA GLU A 540 -26.66 2.72 -20.22
C GLU A 540 -27.06 4.15 -20.55
N LYS A 541 -26.08 5.03 -20.74
CA LYS A 541 -26.36 6.39 -21.22
C LYS A 541 -27.04 6.27 -22.58
N SER A 542 -28.29 6.74 -22.68
CA SER A 542 -28.93 6.89 -23.98
C SER A 542 -28.08 7.79 -24.87
N HIS A 543 -27.80 7.34 -26.08
CA HIS A 543 -27.02 8.06 -27.08
C HIS A 543 -27.74 9.30 -27.65
N GLU A 544 -28.73 9.86 -26.96
CA GLU A 544 -29.62 10.91 -27.49
C GLU A 544 -29.34 12.35 -27.03
N ASP A 545 -28.42 12.59 -26.09
CA ASP A 545 -28.06 13.96 -25.66
C ASP A 545 -26.60 14.34 -25.97
N ILE A 546 -26.20 14.19 -27.24
CA ILE A 546 -25.05 14.92 -27.79
C ILE A 546 -25.60 16.03 -28.70
N PRO A 547 -25.47 17.32 -28.35
CA PRO A 547 -25.80 18.40 -29.27
C PRO A 547 -24.89 18.29 -30.50
N LEU A 548 -25.51 18.08 -31.67
CA LEU A 548 -24.85 18.08 -32.96
C LEU A 548 -24.25 19.48 -33.22
N CYS A 549 -22.95 19.65 -32.94
CA CYS A 549 -22.21 20.80 -33.45
C CYS A 549 -22.03 20.65 -34.96
N ILE A 550 -22.55 21.65 -35.68
CA ILE A 550 -22.58 21.81 -37.13
C ILE A 550 -21.16 21.80 -37.71
N ALA A 551 -20.83 20.80 -38.53
CA ALA A 551 -19.69 20.84 -39.43
C ALA A 551 -20.11 21.56 -40.72
N ALA A 552 -19.66 22.80 -40.90
CA ALA A 552 -19.83 23.54 -42.14
C ALA A 552 -18.98 22.92 -43.26
N ARG A 553 -19.64 22.64 -44.38
CA ARG A 553 -19.06 22.24 -45.66
C ARG A 553 -18.14 23.33 -46.20
N PHE A 554 -16.96 22.94 -46.67
CA PHE A 554 -16.28 23.62 -47.77
C PHE A 554 -16.10 22.64 -48.93
N VAL A 555 -16.70 22.99 -50.08
CA VAL A 555 -16.39 22.41 -51.38
C VAL A 555 -15.71 23.52 -52.20
N GLN A 556 -14.42 23.32 -52.48
CA GLN A 556 -13.64 23.51 -53.72
C GLN A 556 -14.10 24.50 -54.83
N PRO A 557 -13.19 25.07 -55.67
CA PRO A 557 -12.37 24.26 -56.59
C PRO A 557 -10.97 24.78 -57.02
N CYS A 558 -10.30 23.91 -57.79
CA CYS A 558 -9.04 24.05 -58.53
C CYS A 558 -8.84 25.35 -59.33
N GLY A 559 -7.58 25.72 -59.53
CA GLY A 559 -7.17 26.61 -60.63
C GLY A 559 -5.72 27.08 -60.55
N MET A 560 -4.87 26.45 -61.39
CA MET A 560 -3.48 26.77 -61.81
C MET A 560 -2.35 26.69 -60.79
#